data_AF-A0A1B3ZE32-F1
#
_entry.id   AF-A0A1B3ZE32-F1
#
_cell.length_a   1.000
_cell.length_b   1.000
_cell.length_c   1.000
_cell.angle_alpha   90.00
_cell.angle_beta   90.00
_cell.angle_gamma   90.00
#
_symmetry.space_group_name_H-M   'P 1'
#
loop_
_entity.id
_entity.type
_entity.pdbx_description
1 polymer ?
#
loop_
_entity_poly.entity_id
_entity_poly.type
_entity_poly.pdbx_seq_one_letter_code
_entity_poly.pdbx_strand_id
1 'polypeptide(L)'
;MDGKAKMSKSQGNTIPLSASDTEIAAAVQRMYTDPNHLRASDPGRVEGNVVFTYLDAFDPDVEAIGELKADYQRGGLGDMVLKRRLTGILQGIVAPIREWRAELSARPDMMMDILRAGAKTGRQVTEQTKVEIIEGLDLFRL
;
A
#
# COMPACT_ATOMS: atom_id res chain seq x y z
N MET A 1 0.90 -7.79 -6.60
CA MET A 1 0.30 -7.34 -7.90
C MET A 1 0.02 -8.50 -8.85
N ASP A 2 0.83 -9.53 -8.78
CA ASP A 2 0.77 -10.83 -9.47
C ASP A 2 -0.30 -11.81 -8.92
N GLY A 3 -0.94 -11.50 -7.80
CA GLY A 3 -2.03 -12.30 -7.22
C GLY A 3 -1.60 -13.58 -6.51
N LYS A 4 -0.30 -13.80 -6.35
CA LYS A 4 0.25 -15.06 -5.82
C LYS A 4 0.89 -14.93 -4.45
N ALA A 5 1.61 -13.84 -4.21
CA ALA A 5 2.40 -13.65 -3.02
C ALA A 5 2.15 -12.30 -2.37
N LYS A 6 2.51 -12.20 -1.09
CA LYS A 6 2.55 -10.93 -0.36
C LYS A 6 3.42 -9.95 -1.14
N MET A 7 2.96 -8.70 -1.20
CA MET A 7 3.78 -7.61 -1.73
C MET A 7 5.10 -7.46 -0.98
N SER A 8 6.22 -7.55 -1.71
CA SER A 8 7.55 -7.28 -1.18
C SER A 8 8.43 -6.59 -2.21
N LYS A 9 9.30 -5.70 -1.72
CA LYS A 9 10.27 -5.00 -2.56
C LYS A 9 11.18 -5.97 -3.31
N SER A 10 11.60 -7.05 -2.64
CA SER A 10 12.47 -8.09 -3.23
C SER A 10 11.82 -8.88 -4.36
N GLN A 11 10.49 -9.00 -4.36
CA GLN A 11 9.75 -9.69 -5.42
C GLN A 11 9.35 -8.76 -6.57
N GLY A 12 9.63 -7.45 -6.46
CA GLY A 12 9.28 -6.48 -7.50
C GLY A 12 7.78 -6.30 -7.73
N ASN A 13 6.92 -6.75 -6.80
CA ASN A 13 5.47 -6.78 -6.95
C ASN A 13 4.76 -5.67 -6.13
N THR A 14 5.45 -4.56 -5.88
CA THR A 14 5.01 -3.43 -5.01
C THR A 14 4.78 -2.14 -5.79
N ILE A 15 3.87 -1.30 -5.29
CA ILE A 15 3.77 0.13 -5.66
C ILE A 15 4.35 0.94 -4.49
N PRO A 16 5.49 1.64 -4.64
CA PRO A 16 6.02 2.47 -3.57
C PRO A 16 5.16 3.73 -3.37
N LEU A 17 5.08 4.23 -2.13
CA LEU A 17 4.39 5.50 -1.82
C LEU A 17 5.09 6.74 -2.43
N SER A 18 6.29 6.55 -2.98
CA SER A 18 7.01 7.58 -3.73
C SER A 18 6.81 7.47 -5.24
N ALA A 19 5.98 6.52 -5.72
CA ALA A 19 5.78 6.29 -7.14
C ALA A 19 5.22 7.54 -7.84
N SER A 20 5.70 7.79 -9.05
CA SER A 20 5.10 8.77 -9.95
C SER A 20 3.75 8.28 -10.49
N ASP A 21 2.97 9.18 -11.07
CA ASP A 21 1.67 8.82 -11.65
C ASP A 21 1.80 7.81 -12.79
N THR A 22 2.88 7.89 -13.56
CA THR A 22 3.19 6.96 -14.64
C THR A 22 3.61 5.59 -14.10
N GLU A 23 4.38 5.54 -13.01
CA GLU A 23 4.75 4.29 -12.34
C GLU A 23 3.52 3.59 -11.73
N ILE A 24 2.60 4.35 -11.11
CA ILE A 24 1.34 3.82 -10.58
C ILE A 24 0.48 3.25 -11.73
N ALA A 25 0.31 4.01 -12.82
CA ALA A 25 -0.47 3.55 -13.97
C ALA A 25 0.11 2.27 -14.58
N ALA A 26 1.43 2.23 -14.78
CA ALA A 26 2.12 1.06 -15.33
C ALA A 26 2.06 -0.16 -14.40
N ALA A 27 2.07 0.06 -13.07
CA ALA A 27 1.90 -0.97 -12.08
C ALA A 27 0.48 -1.58 -12.12
N VAL A 28 -0.55 -0.72 -12.07
CA VAL A 28 -1.96 -1.15 -12.14
C VAL A 28 -2.27 -1.87 -13.45
N GLN A 29 -1.69 -1.40 -14.57
CA GLN A 29 -1.86 -2.06 -15.87
C GLN A 29 -1.39 -3.53 -15.85
N ARG A 30 -0.30 -3.82 -15.13
CA ARG A 30 0.28 -5.17 -15.00
C ARG A 30 -0.38 -6.02 -13.92
N MET A 31 -1.33 -5.49 -13.15
CA MET A 31 -2.02 -6.28 -12.12
C MET A 31 -2.77 -7.46 -12.74
N TYR A 32 -2.68 -8.59 -12.04
CA TYR A 32 -3.40 -9.81 -12.37
C TYR A 32 -4.89 -9.63 -12.10
N THR A 33 -5.71 -10.03 -13.07
CA THR A 33 -7.18 -10.00 -13.01
C THR A 33 -7.73 -11.43 -13.06
N ASP A 34 -8.32 -11.84 -14.18
CA ASP A 34 -8.83 -13.18 -14.43
C ASP A 34 -8.34 -13.67 -15.80
N PRO A 35 -7.57 -14.78 -15.88
CA PRO A 35 -7.05 -15.30 -17.14
C PRO A 35 -8.15 -15.78 -18.10
N ASN A 36 -9.36 -16.05 -17.60
CA ASN A 36 -10.49 -16.49 -18.41
C ASN A 36 -11.36 -15.33 -18.91
N HIS A 37 -11.14 -14.11 -18.41
CA HIS A 37 -11.88 -12.92 -18.83
C HIS A 37 -11.16 -12.24 -20.01
N LEU A 38 -11.41 -12.73 -21.23
CA LEU A 38 -10.70 -12.30 -22.44
C LEU A 38 -11.31 -11.08 -23.11
N ARG A 39 -12.63 -10.93 -23.03
CA ARG A 39 -13.38 -9.80 -23.60
C ARG A 39 -14.27 -9.20 -22.54
N ALA A 40 -14.57 -7.90 -22.67
CA ALA A 40 -15.46 -7.20 -21.74
C ALA A 40 -16.86 -7.83 -21.66
N SER A 41 -17.32 -8.53 -22.70
CA SER A 41 -18.60 -9.23 -22.71
C SER A 41 -18.60 -10.54 -21.93
N ASP A 42 -17.43 -11.12 -21.66
CA ASP A 42 -17.32 -12.42 -21.03
C ASP A 42 -17.58 -12.26 -19.52
N PRO A 43 -18.20 -13.23 -18.84
CA PRO A 43 -18.30 -13.20 -17.39
C PRO A 43 -16.92 -13.40 -16.75
N GLY A 44 -16.57 -12.58 -15.76
CA GLY A 44 -15.31 -12.63 -15.04
C GLY A 44 -15.45 -13.06 -13.58
N ARG A 45 -14.34 -13.54 -12.98
CA ARG A 45 -14.28 -13.91 -11.56
C ARG A 45 -13.71 -12.78 -10.71
N VAL A 46 -14.45 -12.38 -9.68
CA VAL A 46 -13.99 -11.38 -8.69
C VAL A 46 -12.99 -11.99 -7.71
N GLU A 47 -13.22 -13.23 -7.27
CA GLU A 47 -12.32 -13.93 -6.34
C GLU A 47 -10.96 -14.21 -6.99
N GLY A 48 -9.89 -13.74 -6.34
CA GLY A 48 -8.51 -13.85 -6.86
C GLY A 48 -8.11 -12.71 -7.82
N ASN A 49 -9.04 -11.83 -8.19
CA ASN A 49 -8.73 -10.66 -9.01
C ASN A 49 -8.15 -9.55 -8.13
N VAL A 50 -6.86 -9.26 -8.31
CA VAL A 50 -6.11 -8.30 -7.47
C VAL A 50 -6.66 -6.89 -7.61
N VAL A 51 -7.22 -6.53 -8.77
CA VAL A 51 -7.77 -5.19 -9.00
C VAL A 51 -8.99 -4.98 -8.10
N PHE A 52 -9.87 -5.97 -7.94
CA PHE A 52 -10.99 -5.87 -7.00
C PHE A 52 -10.52 -5.85 -5.55
N THR A 53 -9.51 -6.64 -5.17
CA THR A 53 -8.92 -6.56 -3.82
C THR A 53 -8.41 -5.16 -3.49
N TYR A 54 -7.84 -4.46 -4.48
CA TYR A 54 -7.38 -3.09 -4.32
C TYR A 54 -8.52 -2.08 -4.28
N LEU A 55 -9.52 -2.22 -5.15
CA LEU A 55 -10.70 -1.38 -5.12
C LEU A 55 -11.40 -1.50 -3.76
N ASP A 56 -11.61 -2.71 -3.24
CA ASP A 56 -12.18 -2.95 -1.92
C ASP A 56 -11.41 -2.26 -0.78
N ALA A 57 -10.09 -2.13 -0.92
CA ALA A 57 -9.23 -1.56 0.11
C ALA A 57 -9.12 -0.03 0.06
N PHE A 58 -9.24 0.57 -1.13
CA PHE A 58 -8.86 1.96 -1.37
C PHE A 58 -9.94 2.83 -1.99
N ASP A 59 -10.94 2.24 -2.65
CA ASP A 59 -12.08 2.97 -3.18
C ASP A 59 -13.10 3.21 -2.05
N PRO A 60 -13.40 4.46 -1.69
CA PRO A 60 -14.35 4.75 -0.61
C PRO A 60 -15.81 4.45 -1.01
N ASP A 61 -16.10 4.31 -2.30
CA ASP A 61 -17.45 4.13 -2.82
C ASP A 61 -17.83 2.64 -2.90
N VAL A 62 -18.20 2.09 -1.75
CA VAL A 62 -18.53 0.66 -1.58
C VAL A 62 -19.71 0.23 -2.45
N GLU A 63 -20.68 1.11 -2.68
CA GLU A 63 -21.85 0.81 -3.51
C GLU A 63 -21.45 0.64 -4.98
N ALA A 64 -20.67 1.57 -5.53
CA ALA A 64 -20.16 1.45 -6.89
C ALA A 64 -19.28 0.21 -7.07
N ILE A 65 -18.50 -0.19 -6.07
CA ILE A 65 -17.73 -1.44 -6.14
C ILE A 65 -18.67 -2.66 -6.23
N GLY A 66 -19.77 -2.65 -5.48
CA GLY A 66 -20.80 -3.69 -5.54
C GLY A 66 -21.39 -3.84 -6.95
N GLU A 67 -21.73 -2.72 -7.58
CA GLU A 67 -22.22 -2.69 -8.97
C GLU A 67 -21.17 -3.19 -9.96
N LEU A 68 -19.93 -2.73 -9.84
CA LEU A 68 -18.82 -3.17 -10.71
C LEU A 68 -18.57 -4.68 -10.59
N LYS A 69 -18.67 -5.24 -9.38
CA LYS A 69 -18.56 -6.69 -9.16
C LYS A 69 -19.69 -7.46 -9.84
N ALA A 70 -20.93 -6.99 -9.70
CA ALA A 70 -22.09 -7.59 -10.35
C ALA A 70 -21.98 -7.55 -11.89
N ASP A 71 -21.56 -6.41 -12.44
CA ASP A 71 -21.35 -6.23 -13.87
C ASP A 71 -20.21 -7.10 -14.42
N TYR A 72 -19.12 -7.21 -13.66
CA TYR A 72 -18.00 -8.08 -14.01
C TYR A 72 -18.40 -9.56 -14.05
N GLN A 73 -19.17 -10.02 -13.05
CA GLN A 73 -19.64 -11.40 -12.98
C GLN A 73 -20.66 -11.74 -14.07
N ARG A 74 -21.51 -10.78 -14.43
CA ARG A 74 -22.51 -10.93 -15.50
C ARG A 74 -21.86 -10.94 -16.89
N GLY A 75 -20.77 -10.21 -17.06
CA GLY A 75 -20.21 -9.85 -18.36
C GLY A 75 -20.79 -8.53 -18.86
N GLY A 76 -19.93 -7.69 -19.41
CA GLY A 76 -20.22 -6.32 -19.84
C GLY A 76 -19.18 -5.29 -19.37
N LEU A 77 -18.30 -5.66 -18.43
CA LEU A 77 -17.31 -4.78 -17.83
C LEU A 77 -15.87 -5.26 -18.09
N GLY A 78 -15.12 -4.52 -18.91
CA GLY A 78 -13.72 -4.84 -19.20
C GLY A 78 -12.74 -4.46 -18.08
N ASP A 79 -11.67 -5.25 -17.92
CA ASP A 79 -10.59 -5.02 -16.95
C ASP A 79 -10.00 -3.60 -17.01
N MET A 80 -9.95 -3.00 -18.19
CA MET A 80 -9.39 -1.66 -18.39
C MET A 80 -10.20 -0.58 -17.66
N VAL A 81 -11.52 -0.74 -17.53
CA VAL A 81 -12.37 0.20 -16.80
C VAL A 81 -12.02 0.17 -15.31
N LEU A 82 -11.94 -1.04 -14.75
CA LEU A 82 -11.54 -1.27 -13.36
C LEU A 82 -10.15 -0.71 -13.07
N LYS A 83 -9.18 -1.01 -13.95
CA LYS A 83 -7.80 -0.55 -13.83
C LYS A 83 -7.69 0.98 -13.89
N ARG A 84 -8.42 1.65 -14.79
CA ARG A 84 -8.44 3.12 -14.85
C ARG A 84 -9.00 3.75 -13.57
N ARG A 85 -10.12 3.22 -13.06
CA ARG A 85 -10.70 3.68 -11.79
C ARG A 85 -9.70 3.54 -10.66
N LEU A 86 -9.09 2.36 -10.52
CA LEU A 86 -8.07 2.10 -9.52
C LEU A 86 -6.85 3.02 -9.65
N THR A 87 -6.37 3.27 -10.88
CA THR A 87 -5.26 4.21 -11.11
C THR A 87 -5.57 5.61 -10.57
N GLY A 88 -6.77 6.14 -10.85
CA GLY A 88 -7.17 7.47 -10.35
C GLY A 88 -7.21 7.53 -8.83
N ILE A 89 -7.76 6.49 -8.18
CA ILE A 89 -7.83 6.39 -6.71
C ILE A 89 -6.42 6.35 -6.10
N LEU A 90 -5.55 5.48 -6.60
CA LEU A 90 -4.19 5.34 -6.07
C LEU A 90 -3.37 6.62 -6.30
N GLN A 91 -3.50 7.28 -7.44
CA GLN A 91 -2.86 8.57 -7.68
C GLN A 91 -3.36 9.64 -6.69
N GLY A 92 -4.68 9.71 -6.46
CA GLY A 92 -5.26 10.63 -5.48
C GLY A 92 -4.76 10.40 -4.05
N ILE A 93 -4.60 9.14 -3.63
CA ILE A 93 -4.06 8.79 -2.31
C ILE A 93 -2.56 9.10 -2.21
N VAL A 94 -1.79 8.77 -3.25
CA VAL A 94 -0.32 8.89 -3.23
C VAL A 94 0.15 10.32 -3.45
N ALA A 95 -0.58 11.15 -4.21
CA ALA A 95 -0.20 12.53 -4.51
C ALA A 95 0.19 13.36 -3.28
N PRO A 96 -0.67 13.51 -2.23
CA PRO A 96 -0.30 14.30 -1.06
C PRO A 96 0.89 13.71 -0.28
N ILE A 97 1.00 12.37 -0.24
CA ILE A 97 2.15 11.69 0.40
C ILE A 97 3.45 12.00 -0.34
N ARG A 98 3.41 11.99 -1.68
CA ARG A 98 4.55 12.29 -2.55
C ARG A 98 4.98 13.75 -2.42
N GLU A 99 4.04 14.68 -2.34
CA GLU A 99 4.30 16.11 -2.09
C GLU A 99 4.98 16.30 -0.73
N TRP A 100 4.40 15.77 0.35
CA TRP A 100 4.99 15.84 1.69
C TRP A 100 6.39 15.23 1.73
N ARG A 101 6.58 14.09 1.06
CA ARG A 101 7.90 13.46 0.96
C ARG A 101 8.90 14.38 0.27
N ALA A 102 8.51 15.07 -0.80
CA ALA A 102 9.39 15.99 -1.52
C ALA A 102 9.81 17.18 -0.64
N GLU A 103 8.86 17.77 0.09
CA GLU A 103 9.12 18.87 1.02
C GLU A 103 10.05 18.49 2.17
N LEU A 104 9.90 17.28 2.71
CA LEU A 104 10.76 16.75 3.78
C LEU A 104 12.14 16.36 3.24
N SER A 105 12.21 15.83 2.01
CA SER A 105 13.48 15.48 1.37
C SER A 105 14.35 16.72 1.11
N ALA A 106 13.73 17.88 0.93
CA ALA A 106 14.43 19.17 0.84
C ALA A 106 14.98 19.67 2.20
N ARG A 107 14.61 19.04 3.32
CA ARG A 107 14.98 19.43 4.69
C ARG A 107 15.59 18.24 5.47
N PRO A 108 16.76 17.72 5.04
CA PRO A 108 17.35 16.52 5.64
C PRO A 108 17.68 16.69 7.14
N ASP A 109 18.09 17.88 7.57
CA ASP A 109 18.40 18.14 8.99
C ASP A 109 17.18 17.97 9.89
N MET A 110 16.02 18.45 9.46
CA MET A 110 14.74 18.25 10.16
C MET A 110 14.42 16.77 10.34
N MET A 111 14.67 15.95 9.32
CA MET A 111 14.48 14.50 9.42
C MET A 111 15.42 13.87 10.46
N MET A 112 16.68 14.29 10.47
CA MET A 112 17.66 13.82 11.45
C MET A 112 17.28 14.24 12.88
N ASP A 113 16.74 15.43 13.06
CA ASP A 113 16.29 15.91 14.37
C ASP A 113 15.08 15.12 14.89
N ILE A 114 14.13 14.79 14.01
CA ILE A 114 13.01 13.89 14.35
C ILE A 114 13.54 12.53 14.81
N LEU A 115 14.50 11.95 14.07
CA LEU A 115 15.11 10.66 14.43
C LEU A 115 15.86 10.72 15.77
N ARG A 116 16.63 11.79 16.01
CA ARG A 116 17.36 12.00 17.27
C ARG A 116 16.40 12.16 18.45
N ALA A 117 15.32 12.92 18.29
CA ALA A 117 14.31 13.11 19.32
C ALA A 117 13.59 11.80 19.67
N GLY A 118 13.22 11.02 18.65
CA GLY A 118 12.65 9.67 18.84
C GLY A 118 13.61 8.73 19.56
N ALA A 119 14.87 8.70 19.14
CA ALA A 119 15.91 7.88 19.78
C ALA A 119 16.15 8.27 21.24
N LYS A 120 16.16 9.56 21.55
CA LYS A 120 16.28 10.05 22.94
C LYS A 120 15.13 9.55 23.81
N THR A 121 13.90 9.65 23.30
CA THR A 121 12.69 9.19 24.01
C THR A 121 12.71 7.68 24.21
N GLY A 122 13.02 6.91 23.16
CA GLY A 122 13.16 5.46 23.26
C GLY A 122 14.23 5.03 24.25
N ARG A 123 15.38 5.73 24.26
CA ARG A 123 16.47 5.43 25.20
C ARG A 123 16.06 5.61 26.65
N GLN A 124 15.24 6.63 26.97
CA GLN A 124 14.75 6.82 28.33
C GLN A 124 13.93 5.61 28.81
N VAL A 125 13.06 5.08 27.94
CA VAL A 125 12.30 3.86 28.23
C VAL A 125 13.23 2.67 28.41
N THR A 126 14.20 2.48 27.50
CA THR A 126 15.15 1.37 27.58
C THR A 126 16.00 1.40 28.85
N GLU A 127 16.52 2.56 29.26
CA GLU A 127 17.31 2.66 30.49
C GLU A 127 16.46 2.39 31.72
N GLN A 128 15.20 2.86 31.76
CA GLN A 128 14.28 2.56 32.85
C GLN A 128 14.00 1.06 32.94
N THR A 129 13.65 0.40 31.83
CA THR A 129 13.43 -1.04 31.79
C THR A 129 14.69 -1.82 32.18
N LYS A 130 15.88 -1.36 31.76
CA LYS A 130 17.15 -1.98 32.13
C LYS A 130 17.38 -1.92 33.65
N VAL A 131 17.08 -0.79 34.29
CA VAL A 131 17.17 -0.63 35.76
C VAL A 131 16.26 -1.65 36.45
N GLU A 132 15.01 -1.77 36.01
CA GLU A 132 14.03 -2.73 36.56
C GLU A 132 14.49 -4.18 36.39
N ILE A 133 15.05 -4.54 35.23
CA ILE A 133 15.60 -5.89 34.99
C ILE A 133 16.78 -6.17 35.92
N ILE A 134 17.70 -5.22 36.08
CA ILE A 134 18.86 -5.39 36.95
C ILE A 134 18.41 -5.60 38.41
N GLU A 135 17.42 -4.86 38.88
CA GLU A 135 16.87 -5.00 40.24
C GLU A 135 16.11 -6.32 40.40
N GLY A 136 15.22 -6.64 39.46
CA GLY A 136 14.38 -7.84 39.54
C GLY A 136 15.17 -9.15 39.40
N LEU A 137 16.33 -9.13 38.74
CA LEU A 137 17.20 -10.29 38.55
C LEU A 137 18.42 -10.30 39.50
N ASP A 138 18.52 -9.34 40.42
CA ASP A 138 19.64 -9.19 41.36
C ASP A 138 21.02 -9.20 40.66
N LEU A 139 21.09 -8.53 39.50
CA LEU A 139 22.33 -8.43 38.73
C LEU A 139 23.25 -7.38 39.37
N PHE A 140 24.55 -7.69 39.41
CA PHE A 140 25.56 -6.81 40.00
C PHE A 140 25.60 -5.45 39.30
N ARG A 141 25.60 -4.35 40.09
CA ARG A 141 25.82 -2.98 39.59
C ARG A 141 27.28 -2.58 39.82
N LEU A 142 27.96 -2.11 38.77
CA LEU A 142 29.27 -1.45 38.86
C LEU A 142 29.09 0.06 39.02
#